data_AF-A0A2C9LMD0-F1
#
_entry.id   AF-A0A2C9LMD0-F1
#
_cell.length_a   1.000
_cell.length_b   1.000
_cell.length_c   1.000
_cell.angle_alpha   90.00
_cell.angle_beta   90.00
_cell.angle_gamma   90.00
#
_symmetry.space_group_name_H-M   'P 1'
#
loop_
_entity.id
_entity.type
_entity.pdbx_description
1 polymer ?
#
loop_
_entity_poly.entity_id
_entity_poly.type
_entity_poly.pdbx_seq_one_letter_code
_entity_poly.pdbx_strand_id
1 'polypeptide(L)'
;METLRISFVFLLISLVHLATAEIPSQRVIDFLRLFNGRTTNKKQVQEEKDQNSPIRHAPAVGTFIPIIIPAFGETPAILLEEVFYNQLIRREVLVVKEREDGSIRLIPYNFTNNLLTGPGKFDLESLNSLSLEDFSTIGDCDGRFARLTNDLYFGHLPDCKSYVDGLHPDYAFTLTCTLITVDVLGKTSLEHIPAPYYQVVEEKFPLPSYLNDYDANKVCS
;
A
#
# COMPACT_ATOMS: atom_id res chain seq x y z
N MET A 1 -17.02 -27.94 -57.76
CA MET A 1 -15.87 -27.14 -57.30
C MET A 1 -16.47 -25.89 -56.69
N GLU A 2 -16.58 -25.81 -55.36
CA GLU A 2 -16.99 -24.64 -54.53
C GLU A 2 -17.61 -25.11 -53.21
N THR A 3 -16.78 -25.41 -52.20
CA THR A 3 -17.19 -25.46 -50.77
C THR A 3 -15.94 -25.45 -49.88
N LEU A 4 -15.01 -24.53 -50.15
CA LEU A 4 -13.78 -24.43 -49.35
C LEU A 4 -13.36 -22.97 -49.11
N ARG A 5 -14.30 -22.10 -48.74
CA ARG A 5 -14.00 -20.68 -48.43
C ARG A 5 -14.81 -20.04 -47.30
N ILE A 6 -15.49 -20.82 -46.45
CA ILE A 6 -16.27 -20.25 -45.33
C ILE A 6 -15.65 -20.54 -43.95
N SER A 7 -14.62 -21.39 -43.84
CA SER A 7 -14.04 -21.75 -42.53
C SER A 7 -12.84 -20.91 -42.07
N PHE A 8 -12.40 -19.89 -42.82
CA PHE A 8 -11.19 -19.12 -42.47
C PHE A 8 -11.45 -17.74 -41.82
N VAL A 9 -12.71 -17.29 -41.74
CA VAL A 9 -13.02 -15.93 -41.24
C VAL A 9 -13.37 -15.92 -39.74
N PHE A 10 -13.68 -17.07 -39.14
CA PHE A 10 -13.93 -17.16 -37.69
C PHE A 10 -12.69 -17.45 -36.84
N LEU A 11 -11.51 -17.64 -37.44
CA LEU A 11 -10.29 -17.99 -36.69
C LEU A 11 -9.43 -16.77 -36.29
N LEU A 12 -9.85 -15.54 -36.61
CA LEU A 12 -9.08 -14.31 -36.37
C LEU A 12 -9.66 -13.39 -35.27
N ILE A 13 -10.76 -13.77 -34.62
CA ILE A 13 -11.34 -13.03 -33.48
C ILE A 13 -11.06 -13.72 -32.13
N SER A 14 -10.40 -14.89 -32.13
CA SER A 14 -9.61 -15.34 -30.99
C SER A 14 -8.29 -14.56 -30.94
N LEU A 15 -8.41 -13.22 -30.89
CA LEU A 15 -7.41 -12.36 -30.29
C LEU A 15 -7.34 -12.80 -28.84
N VAL A 16 -6.36 -13.67 -28.63
CA VAL A 16 -5.75 -13.98 -27.35
C VAL A 16 -5.81 -12.70 -26.51
N HIS A 17 -6.74 -12.65 -25.56
CA HIS A 17 -6.60 -11.81 -24.38
C HIS A 17 -5.44 -12.42 -23.60
N LEU A 18 -4.25 -12.32 -24.18
CA LEU A 18 -3.03 -12.26 -23.41
C LEU A 18 -3.31 -11.04 -22.56
N ALA A 19 -3.70 -11.28 -21.32
CA ALA A 19 -3.57 -10.30 -20.25
C ALA A 19 -2.09 -9.96 -20.23
N THR A 20 -1.67 -9.08 -21.14
CA THR A 20 -0.39 -8.40 -21.06
C THR A 20 -0.48 -7.70 -19.73
N ALA A 21 0.31 -8.17 -18.78
CA ALA A 21 0.55 -7.47 -17.55
C ALA A 21 0.71 -5.99 -17.89
N GLU A 22 -0.24 -5.18 -17.41
CA GLU A 22 -0.28 -3.77 -17.76
C GLU A 22 0.91 -3.14 -17.06
N ILE A 23 1.88 -2.67 -17.85
CA ILE A 23 3.07 -2.03 -17.33
C ILE A 23 2.61 -0.88 -16.43
N PRO A 24 3.00 -0.86 -15.14
CA PRO A 24 2.56 0.17 -14.23
C PRO A 24 2.98 1.55 -14.70
N SER A 25 2.08 2.53 -14.56
CA SER A 25 2.38 3.90 -14.99
C SER A 25 3.47 4.54 -14.13
N GLN A 26 4.06 5.62 -14.64
CA GLN A 26 5.01 6.43 -13.88
C GLN A 26 4.40 6.98 -12.58
N ARG A 27 3.08 7.23 -12.53
CA ARG A 27 2.41 7.70 -11.30
C ARG A 27 2.38 6.63 -10.22
N VAL A 28 2.13 5.37 -10.60
CA VAL A 28 2.21 4.22 -9.68
C VAL A 28 3.64 4.09 -9.16
N ILE A 29 4.64 4.19 -10.03
CA ILE A 29 6.06 4.10 -9.64
C ILE A 29 6.44 5.24 -8.69
N ASP A 30 6.07 6.47 -9.01
CA ASP A 30 6.33 7.64 -8.15
C ASP A 30 5.64 7.47 -6.78
N PHE A 31 4.39 7.03 -6.76
CA PHE A 31 3.66 6.74 -5.52
C PHE A 31 4.38 5.68 -4.69
N LEU A 32 4.83 4.58 -5.30
CA LEU A 32 5.60 3.55 -4.61
C LEU A 32 6.91 4.11 -4.03
N ARG A 33 7.63 4.97 -4.75
CA ARG A 33 8.85 5.63 -4.25
C ARG A 33 8.59 6.48 -2.99
N LEU A 34 7.46 7.18 -2.97
CA LEU A 34 7.03 8.00 -1.84
C LEU A 34 6.56 7.16 -0.66
N PHE A 35 5.69 6.19 -0.90
CA PHE A 35 4.99 5.46 0.16
C PHE A 35 5.83 4.32 0.77
N ASN A 36 6.82 3.79 0.06
CA ASN A 36 7.66 2.72 0.59
C ASN A 36 8.61 3.19 1.69
N GLY A 37 9.07 2.22 2.49
CA GLY A 37 10.15 2.41 3.44
C GLY A 37 9.78 1.98 4.85
N ARG A 38 10.76 2.06 5.73
CA ARG A 38 10.56 1.91 7.16
C ARG A 38 10.43 3.30 7.78
N THR A 39 9.40 3.48 8.59
CA THR A 39 9.04 4.77 9.19
C THR A 39 8.90 4.67 10.71
N THR A 40 9.09 5.79 11.42
CA THR A 40 8.82 5.87 12.86
C THR A 40 8.44 7.28 13.32
N ASN A 41 7.62 7.37 14.36
CA ASN A 41 7.32 8.62 15.07
C ASN A 41 8.19 8.83 16.31
N LYS A 42 9.32 8.12 16.45
CA LYS A 42 10.20 8.23 17.62
C LYS A 42 10.60 9.67 17.94
N LYS A 43 10.87 10.49 16.92
CA LYS A 43 11.20 11.92 17.09
C LYS A 43 10.05 12.70 17.72
N GLN A 44 8.83 12.52 17.21
CA GLN A 44 7.63 13.17 17.76
C GLN A 44 7.41 12.77 19.23
N VAL A 45 7.50 11.48 19.55
CA VAL A 45 7.36 11.00 20.93
C VAL A 45 8.45 11.57 21.84
N GLN A 46 9.68 11.71 21.34
CA GLN A 46 10.77 12.32 22.10
C GLN A 46 10.52 13.80 22.37
N GLU A 47 10.05 14.55 21.37
CA GLU A 47 9.69 15.97 21.52
C GLU A 47 8.58 16.17 22.56
N GLU A 48 7.57 15.29 22.60
CA GLU A 48 6.52 15.34 23.63
C GLU A 48 7.07 15.13 25.04
N LYS A 49 8.04 14.21 25.19
CA LYS A 49 8.75 13.99 26.46
C LYS A 49 9.58 15.19 26.87
N ASP A 50 10.35 15.75 25.94
CA ASP A 50 11.25 16.88 26.20
C ASP A 50 10.46 18.15 26.59
N GLN A 51 9.22 18.27 26.12
CA GLN A 51 8.29 19.35 26.48
C GLN A 51 7.58 19.13 27.83
N ASN A 52 7.91 18.07 28.58
CA ASN A 52 7.19 17.66 29.81
C ASN A 52 5.66 17.55 29.63
N SER A 53 5.21 17.28 28.41
CA SER A 53 3.80 17.06 28.10
C SER A 53 3.44 15.58 28.26
N PRO A 54 2.17 15.24 28.53
CA PRO A 54 1.73 13.85 28.39
C PRO A 54 2.07 13.34 26.99
N ILE A 55 2.63 12.13 26.90
CA ILE A 55 2.84 11.47 25.61
C ILE A 55 1.46 11.17 25.04
N ARG A 56 1.11 11.82 23.94
CA ARG A 56 -0.19 11.63 23.27
C ARG A 56 -0.08 10.59 22.16
N HIS A 57 1.09 10.49 21.54
CA HIS A 57 1.32 9.58 20.43
C HIS A 57 1.97 8.29 20.93
N ALA A 58 1.34 7.16 20.64
CA ALA A 58 1.96 5.85 20.85
C ALA A 58 3.21 5.71 19.98
N PRO A 59 4.32 5.15 20.49
CA PRO A 59 5.45 4.77 19.64
C PRO A 59 5.00 3.78 18.57
N ALA A 60 5.17 4.18 17.31
CA ALA A 60 4.74 3.43 16.15
C ALA A 60 5.87 3.30 15.12
N VAL A 61 5.85 2.18 14.41
CA VAL A 61 6.71 1.88 13.27
C VAL A 61 5.83 1.33 12.17
N GLY A 62 5.92 1.93 10.98
CA GLY A 62 5.31 1.40 9.75
C GLY A 62 6.40 0.90 8.80
N THR A 63 6.25 -0.30 8.26
CA THR A 63 7.13 -0.87 7.24
C THR A 63 6.32 -1.13 5.98
N PHE A 64 6.69 -0.49 4.89
CA PHE A 64 5.99 -0.52 3.60
C PHE A 64 6.95 -1.08 2.54
N ILE A 65 6.87 -2.38 2.26
CA ILE A 65 7.80 -3.08 1.36
C ILE A 65 7.14 -3.26 -0.01
N PRO A 66 7.66 -2.66 -1.08
CA PRO A 66 7.19 -2.91 -2.44
C PRO A 66 7.49 -4.36 -2.83
N ILE A 67 6.46 -5.09 -3.25
CA ILE A 67 6.55 -6.53 -3.52
C ILE A 67 5.75 -6.90 -4.78
N ILE A 68 5.98 -8.11 -5.26
CA ILE A 68 5.15 -8.80 -6.23
C ILE A 68 4.59 -10.05 -5.56
N ILE A 69 3.33 -10.35 -5.82
CA ILE A 69 2.72 -11.61 -5.39
C ILE A 69 2.14 -12.25 -6.65
N PRO A 70 2.59 -13.46 -7.03
CA PRO A 70 2.10 -14.14 -8.24
C PRO A 70 0.56 -14.24 -8.32
N ALA A 71 -0.12 -14.39 -7.18
CA ALA A 71 -1.58 -14.39 -7.08
C ALA A 71 -2.25 -13.13 -7.69
N PHE A 72 -1.59 -11.97 -7.62
CA PHE A 72 -2.06 -10.71 -8.19
C PHE A 72 -1.44 -10.40 -9.57
N GLY A 73 -0.74 -11.37 -10.18
CA GLY A 73 0.03 -11.18 -11.41
C GLY A 73 1.18 -10.18 -11.24
N GLU A 74 1.46 -9.40 -12.26
CA GLU A 74 2.47 -8.32 -12.22
C GLU A 74 1.91 -7.00 -11.65
N THR A 75 0.75 -7.04 -10.96
CA THR A 75 0.20 -5.84 -10.32
C THR A 75 1.10 -5.44 -9.14
N PRO A 76 1.58 -4.20 -9.06
CA PRO A 76 2.38 -3.76 -7.92
C PRO A 76 1.62 -3.85 -6.61
N ALA A 77 2.30 -4.28 -5.56
CA ALA A 77 1.75 -4.36 -4.22
C ALA A 77 2.74 -3.86 -3.18
N ILE A 78 2.24 -3.55 -1.98
CA ILE A 78 3.03 -3.22 -0.80
C ILE A 78 2.67 -4.20 0.31
N LEU A 79 3.66 -4.85 0.91
CA LEU A 79 3.48 -5.46 2.22
C LEU A 79 3.54 -4.36 3.27
N LEU A 80 2.45 -4.19 4.00
CA LEU A 80 2.35 -3.30 5.14
C LEU A 80 2.55 -4.11 6.43
N GLU A 81 3.48 -3.68 7.27
CA GLU A 81 3.54 -4.05 8.68
C GLU A 81 3.45 -2.80 9.56
N GLU A 82 2.56 -2.81 10.55
CA GLU A 82 2.48 -1.77 11.57
C GLU A 82 2.71 -2.33 12.95
N VAL A 83 3.58 -1.66 13.68
CA VAL A 83 4.03 -2.06 15.01
C VAL A 83 3.77 -0.91 15.97
N PHE A 84 2.94 -1.16 16.98
CA PHE A 84 2.65 -0.23 18.06
C PHE A 84 3.18 -0.81 19.38
N TYR A 85 3.87 0.00 20.18
CA TYR A 85 4.47 -0.48 21.44
C TYR A 85 5.29 -1.78 21.27
N ASN A 86 5.99 -1.93 20.15
CA ASN A 86 6.78 -3.11 19.78
C ASN A 86 5.95 -4.41 19.55
N GLN A 87 4.64 -4.30 19.36
CA GLN A 87 3.74 -5.39 18.98
C GLN A 87 3.26 -5.19 17.56
N LEU A 88 3.34 -6.23 16.73
CA LEU A 88 2.78 -6.22 15.38
C LEU A 88 1.25 -6.22 15.49
N ILE A 89 0.62 -5.14 15.05
CA ILE A 89 -0.84 -4.99 15.09
C ILE A 89 -1.49 -5.19 13.73
N ARG A 90 -0.78 -4.87 12.64
CA ARG A 90 -1.28 -4.99 11.27
C ARG A 90 -0.21 -5.61 10.39
N ARG A 91 -0.61 -6.64 9.65
CA ARG A 91 0.10 -7.17 8.48
C ARG A 91 -0.89 -7.42 7.36
N GLU A 92 -0.68 -6.81 6.21
CA GLU A 92 -1.58 -6.91 5.05
C GLU A 92 -0.86 -6.55 3.75
N VAL A 93 -1.49 -6.88 2.63
CA VAL A 93 -1.02 -6.53 1.30
C VAL A 93 -1.89 -5.43 0.74
N LEU A 94 -1.28 -4.33 0.29
CA LEU A 94 -1.96 -3.25 -0.41
C LEU A 94 -1.67 -3.40 -1.90
N VAL A 95 -2.66 -3.83 -2.68
CA VAL A 95 -2.55 -3.85 -4.15
C VAL A 95 -2.72 -2.43 -4.68
N VAL A 96 -1.79 -1.98 -5.51
CA VAL A 96 -1.71 -0.60 -6.00
C VAL A 96 -2.18 -0.53 -7.44
N LYS A 97 -3.17 0.31 -7.72
CA LYS A 97 -3.71 0.52 -9.08
C LYS A 97 -3.87 2.01 -9.37
N GLU A 98 -3.71 2.39 -10.62
CA GLU A 98 -4.15 3.72 -11.09
C GLU A 98 -5.61 3.66 -11.55
N ARG A 99 -6.36 4.72 -11.29
CA ARG A 99 -7.74 4.90 -11.78
C ARG A 99 -7.75 5.75 -13.05
N GLU A 100 -8.88 5.79 -13.74
CA GLU A 100 -9.06 6.59 -14.97
C GLU A 100 -8.82 8.09 -14.77
N ASP A 101 -9.11 8.61 -13.56
CA ASP A 101 -8.82 10.00 -13.17
C ASP A 101 -7.33 10.25 -12.82
N GLY A 102 -6.53 9.17 -12.88
CA GLY A 102 -5.11 9.13 -12.56
C GLY A 102 -4.77 9.27 -11.08
N SER A 103 -5.76 9.08 -10.19
CA SER A 103 -5.54 8.84 -8.77
C SER A 103 -5.08 7.40 -8.52
N ILE A 104 -4.36 7.20 -7.42
CA ILE A 104 -3.92 5.88 -6.97
C ILE A 104 -4.99 5.28 -6.05
N ARG A 105 -5.41 4.06 -6.37
CA ARG A 105 -6.27 3.22 -5.55
C ARG A 105 -5.43 2.17 -4.84
N LEU A 106 -5.59 2.07 -3.52
CA LEU A 106 -5.02 0.99 -2.71
C LEU A 106 -6.14 0.03 -2.32
N ILE A 107 -5.95 -1.25 -2.59
CA ILE A 107 -6.91 -2.30 -2.23
C ILE A 107 -6.25 -3.16 -1.15
N PRO A 108 -6.69 -3.08 0.11
CA PRO A 108 -6.13 -3.87 1.20
C PRO A 108 -6.63 -5.32 1.13
N TYR A 109 -5.68 -6.25 1.26
CA TYR A 109 -5.87 -7.69 1.30
C TYR A 109 -5.28 -8.25 2.59
N ASN A 110 -6.14 -8.87 3.38
CA ASN A 110 -5.80 -9.59 4.60
C ASN A 110 -5.48 -11.04 4.28
N PHE A 111 -4.45 -11.59 4.91
CA PHE A 111 -4.20 -13.02 4.87
C PHE A 111 -5.33 -13.78 5.57
N THR A 112 -5.91 -14.78 4.91
CA THR A 112 -6.99 -15.61 5.48
C THR A 112 -6.47 -16.55 6.56
N ASN A 113 -5.24 -17.03 6.40
CA ASN A 113 -4.50 -17.75 7.42
C ASN A 113 -3.74 -16.76 8.31
N ASN A 114 -3.73 -17.02 9.62
CA ASN A 114 -3.05 -16.13 10.56
C ASN A 114 -1.53 -16.24 10.40
N LEU A 115 -0.96 -15.39 9.54
CA LEU A 115 0.47 -15.29 9.29
C LEU A 115 1.16 -14.27 10.21
N LEU A 116 0.59 -13.95 11.38
CA LEU A 116 1.19 -13.05 12.37
C LEU A 116 2.37 -13.71 13.10
N THR A 117 3.47 -13.94 12.38
CA THR A 117 4.80 -14.02 13.00
C THR A 117 5.20 -12.63 13.52
N GLY A 118 6.07 -12.55 14.53
CA GLY A 118 6.51 -11.26 15.09
C GLY A 118 7.07 -10.27 14.04
N PRO A 119 7.27 -8.99 14.41
CA PRO A 119 7.68 -7.94 13.48
C PRO A 119 9.04 -8.27 12.81
N GLY A 120 9.15 -8.01 11.51
CA GLY A 120 10.38 -8.30 10.73
C GLY A 120 10.75 -9.78 10.61
N LYS A 121 9.86 -10.70 11.03
CA LYS A 121 10.05 -12.15 10.90
C LYS A 121 9.20 -12.75 9.78
N PHE A 122 8.55 -11.92 8.98
CA PHE A 122 7.77 -12.40 7.86
C PHE A 122 8.70 -12.84 6.73
N ASP A 123 8.58 -14.09 6.32
CA ASP A 123 9.30 -14.61 5.17
C ASP A 123 8.62 -14.10 3.89
N LEU A 124 9.26 -13.14 3.22
CA LEU A 124 8.76 -12.59 1.96
C LEU A 124 8.69 -13.64 0.85
N GLU A 125 9.54 -14.68 0.89
CA GLU A 125 9.53 -15.72 -0.15
C GLU A 125 8.26 -16.57 -0.07
N SER A 126 7.67 -16.70 1.12
CA SER A 126 6.41 -17.43 1.32
C SER A 126 5.26 -16.87 0.47
N LEU A 127 5.29 -15.57 0.13
CA LEU A 127 4.29 -14.92 -0.72
C LEU A 127 4.21 -15.53 -2.12
N ASN A 128 5.30 -16.11 -2.63
CA ASN A 128 5.34 -16.72 -3.96
C ASN A 128 4.48 -17.99 -4.08
N SER A 129 4.15 -18.60 -2.94
CA SER A 129 3.34 -19.81 -2.87
C SER A 129 1.84 -19.56 -2.68
N LEU A 130 1.46 -18.31 -2.40
CA LEU A 130 0.07 -17.96 -2.10
C LEU A 130 -0.77 -17.83 -3.36
N SER A 131 -2.04 -18.18 -3.23
CA SER A 131 -3.10 -18.02 -4.23
C SER A 131 -4.05 -16.88 -3.83
N LEU A 132 -4.97 -16.50 -4.72
CA LEU A 132 -5.98 -15.48 -4.39
C LEU A 132 -6.89 -15.88 -3.21
N GLU A 133 -7.09 -17.16 -2.97
CA GLU A 133 -7.92 -17.69 -1.87
C GLU A 133 -7.25 -17.53 -0.49
N ASP A 134 -5.94 -17.30 -0.47
CA ASP A 134 -5.18 -17.00 0.75
C ASP A 134 -5.35 -15.54 1.20
N PHE A 135 -6.10 -14.75 0.43
CA PHE A 135 -6.39 -13.35 0.70
C PHE A 135 -7.89 -13.09 0.83
N SER A 136 -8.23 -12.15 1.69
CA SER A 136 -9.58 -11.62 1.85
C SER A 136 -9.55 -10.10 1.80
N THR A 137 -10.58 -9.50 1.24
CA THR A 137 -10.74 -8.04 1.17
C THR A 137 -12.19 -7.70 1.47
N ILE A 138 -12.42 -6.48 1.97
CA ILE A 138 -13.76 -5.97 2.26
C ILE A 138 -14.14 -5.02 1.13
N GLY A 139 -15.30 -5.27 0.51
CA GLY A 139 -15.86 -4.37 -0.49
C GLY A 139 -16.01 -2.95 0.07
N ASP A 140 -15.70 -1.94 -0.75
CA ASP A 140 -15.74 -0.51 -0.40
C ASP A 140 -14.69 -0.03 0.61
N CYS A 141 -13.68 -0.84 0.91
CA CYS A 141 -12.60 -0.49 1.83
C CYS A 141 -11.28 -0.12 1.10
N ASP A 142 -11.39 0.62 0.00
CA ASP A 142 -10.22 1.04 -0.76
C ASP A 142 -9.66 2.39 -0.29
N GLY A 143 -8.34 2.48 -0.21
CA GLY A 143 -7.66 3.77 -0.09
C GLY A 143 -7.60 4.51 -1.43
N ARG A 144 -7.56 5.85 -1.37
CA ARG A 144 -7.43 6.71 -2.55
C ARG A 144 -6.45 7.84 -2.30
N PHE A 145 -5.53 8.02 -3.24
CA PHE A 145 -4.47 9.03 -3.16
C PHE A 145 -4.40 9.84 -4.46
N ALA A 146 -4.43 11.15 -4.32
CA ALA A 146 -4.23 12.09 -5.40
C ALA A 146 -2.80 12.65 -5.36
N ARG A 147 -2.19 12.79 -6.54
CA ARG A 147 -0.93 13.49 -6.70
C ARG A 147 -1.18 15.00 -6.62
N LEU A 148 -0.51 15.69 -5.70
CA LEU A 148 -0.58 17.15 -5.59
C LEU A 148 0.61 17.82 -6.29
N THR A 149 1.80 17.26 -6.11
CA THR A 149 3.04 17.66 -6.81
C THR A 149 3.85 16.41 -7.17
N ASN A 150 5.05 16.58 -7.74
CA ASN A 150 5.84 15.42 -8.13
C ASN A 150 6.29 14.54 -6.95
N ASP A 151 6.41 15.14 -5.77
CA ASP A 151 6.95 14.62 -4.52
C ASP A 151 5.94 14.67 -3.35
N LEU A 152 4.65 14.86 -3.66
CA LEU A 152 3.58 14.95 -2.68
C LEU A 152 2.32 14.23 -3.16
N TYR A 153 1.89 13.25 -2.35
CA TYR A 153 0.57 12.65 -2.46
C TYR A 153 -0.25 12.94 -1.21
N PHE A 154 -1.55 13.13 -1.41
CA PHE A 154 -2.53 13.22 -0.32
C PHE A 154 -3.64 12.22 -0.57
N GLY A 155 -4.07 11.53 0.48
CA GLY A 155 -5.09 10.50 0.33
C GLY A 155 -5.68 10.06 1.64
N HIS A 156 -6.53 9.04 1.54
CA HIS A 156 -7.08 8.33 2.69
C HIS A 156 -6.91 6.83 2.49
N LEU A 157 -6.81 6.10 3.60
CA LEU A 157 -6.82 4.65 3.63
C LEU A 157 -7.64 4.23 4.85
N PRO A 158 -8.78 3.53 4.68
CA PRO A 158 -9.58 3.05 5.80
C PRO A 158 -8.95 1.86 6.51
N ASP A 159 -9.21 1.73 7.82
CA ASP A 159 -8.91 0.54 8.61
C ASP A 159 -9.96 -0.55 8.36
N CYS A 160 -9.65 -1.45 7.42
CA CYS A 160 -10.53 -2.55 7.07
C CYS A 160 -10.56 -3.69 8.09
N LYS A 161 -9.76 -3.63 9.16
CA LYS A 161 -9.74 -4.64 10.22
C LYS A 161 -10.55 -4.23 11.44
N SER A 162 -10.64 -2.94 11.70
CA SER A 162 -11.36 -2.40 12.85
C SER A 162 -12.73 -1.92 12.44
N TYR A 163 -13.73 -2.19 13.28
CA TYR A 163 -15.07 -1.67 13.12
C TYR A 163 -15.51 -1.08 14.45
N VAL A 164 -15.55 0.25 14.51
CA VAL A 164 -15.80 1.00 15.75
C VAL A 164 -17.02 1.88 15.53
N ASP A 165 -18.03 1.74 16.40
CA ASP A 165 -19.28 2.48 16.34
C ASP A 165 -19.98 2.45 14.96
N GLY A 166 -19.92 1.30 14.28
CA GLY A 166 -20.58 1.12 12.99
C GLY A 166 -19.78 1.58 11.77
N LEU A 167 -18.52 2.00 11.93
CA LEU A 167 -17.68 2.51 10.85
C LEU A 167 -16.25 1.95 10.93
N HIS A 168 -15.61 1.81 9.77
CA HIS A 168 -14.17 1.62 9.68
C HIS A 168 -13.48 2.97 9.95
N PRO A 169 -12.56 3.06 10.94
CA PRO A 169 -11.74 4.24 11.10
C PRO A 169 -11.07 4.64 9.79
N ASP A 170 -11.11 5.91 9.43
CA ASP A 170 -10.44 6.41 8.22
C ASP A 170 -9.20 7.22 8.62
N TYR A 171 -8.12 7.05 7.86
CA TYR A 171 -6.87 7.74 8.08
C TYR A 171 -6.56 8.62 6.88
N ALA A 172 -6.29 9.91 7.11
CA ALA A 172 -5.77 10.79 6.08
C ALA A 172 -4.24 10.75 6.07
N PHE A 173 -3.67 10.62 4.88
CA PHE A 173 -2.24 10.52 4.66
C PHE A 173 -1.73 11.68 3.83
N THR A 174 -0.60 12.25 4.27
CA THR A 174 0.24 13.12 3.43
C THR A 174 1.59 12.45 3.26
N LEU A 175 1.96 12.14 2.02
CA LEU A 175 3.16 11.39 1.69
C LEU A 175 4.19 12.29 1.01
N THR A 176 5.37 12.35 1.59
CA THR A 176 6.56 13.00 1.01
C THR A 176 7.73 12.02 1.01
N CYS A 177 8.88 12.44 0.47
CA CYS A 177 10.06 11.59 0.42
C CYS A 177 10.62 11.20 1.79
N THR A 178 10.47 12.06 2.79
CA THR A 178 11.13 11.92 4.11
C THR A 178 10.14 11.83 5.26
N LEU A 179 8.87 12.13 5.02
CA LEU A 179 7.83 12.21 6.04
C LEU A 179 6.50 11.67 5.51
N ILE A 180 5.88 10.82 6.31
CA ILE A 180 4.48 10.43 6.19
C ILE A 180 3.74 11.07 7.37
N THR A 181 2.71 11.86 7.08
CA THR A 181 1.80 12.39 8.11
C THR A 181 0.52 11.57 8.08
N VAL A 182 0.06 11.11 9.24
CA VAL A 182 -1.15 10.30 9.38
C VAL A 182 -2.09 10.97 10.37
N ASP A 183 -3.27 11.37 9.91
CA ASP A 183 -4.35 11.88 10.76
C ASP A 183 -5.44 10.81 10.88
N VAL A 184 -5.87 10.53 12.11
CA VAL A 184 -6.92 9.54 12.40
C VAL A 184 -8.26 10.28 12.43
N LEU A 185 -9.04 10.20 11.35
CA LEU A 185 -10.26 11.01 11.19
C LEU A 185 -11.41 10.53 12.06
N GLY A 186 -11.47 9.22 12.33
CA GLY A 186 -12.51 8.61 13.14
C GLY A 186 -12.32 8.90 14.63
N LYS A 187 -13.08 9.86 15.17
CA LYS A 187 -13.01 10.25 16.60
C LYS A 187 -13.27 9.12 17.60
N THR A 188 -13.92 8.07 17.14
CA THR A 188 -14.27 6.87 17.91
C THR A 188 -13.14 5.85 17.94
N SER A 189 -12.14 5.97 17.04
CA SER A 189 -10.96 5.11 17.05
C SER A 189 -10.15 5.31 18.33
N LEU A 190 -9.65 4.21 18.90
CA LEU A 190 -8.73 4.26 20.05
C LEU A 190 -7.40 4.93 19.70
N GLU A 191 -7.08 5.01 18.41
CA GLU A 191 -5.88 5.68 17.89
C GLU A 191 -6.11 7.18 17.65
N HIS A 192 -7.36 7.65 17.77
CA HIS A 192 -7.69 9.05 17.55
C HIS A 192 -7.12 9.93 18.65
N ILE A 193 -6.34 10.90 18.19
CA ILE A 193 -5.79 11.99 18.99
C ILE A 193 -5.94 13.28 18.19
N PRO A 194 -6.11 14.45 18.84
CA PRO A 194 -6.35 15.72 18.16
C PRO A 194 -5.04 16.33 17.61
N ALA A 195 -4.20 15.50 16.97
CA ALA A 195 -2.96 15.85 16.30
C ALA A 195 -2.52 14.68 15.40
N PRO A 196 -1.90 14.93 14.24
CA PRO A 196 -1.44 13.86 13.38
C PRO A 196 -0.15 13.21 13.89
N TYR A 197 0.07 11.95 13.51
CA TYR A 197 1.34 11.27 13.64
C TYR A 197 2.33 11.77 12.57
N TYR A 198 3.57 12.03 12.98
CA TYR A 198 4.67 12.38 12.08
C TYR A 198 5.64 11.20 11.97
N GLN A 199 5.49 10.40 10.92
CA GLN A 199 6.29 9.22 10.65
C GLN A 199 7.48 9.58 9.74
N VAL A 200 8.66 9.70 10.34
CA VAL A 200 9.91 9.98 9.61
C VAL A 200 10.35 8.72 8.90
N VAL A 201 10.71 8.83 7.62
CA VAL A 201 11.26 7.72 6.85
C VAL A 201 12.73 7.51 7.25
N GLU A 202 13.04 6.34 7.79
CA GLU A 202 14.41 5.95 8.21
C GLU A 202 15.17 5.25 7.08
N GLU A 203 14.46 4.44 6.29
CA GLU A 203 15.03 3.61 5.24
C GLU A 203 14.04 3.42 4.09
N LYS A 204 14.53 3.30 2.85
CA LYS A 204 13.73 2.96 1.67
C LYS A 204 14.07 1.56 1.19
N PHE A 205 13.06 0.83 0.72
CA PHE A 205 13.25 -0.46 0.09
C PHE A 205 13.41 -0.31 -1.42
N PRO A 206 14.20 -1.17 -2.09
CA PRO A 206 14.26 -1.16 -3.54
C PRO A 206 12.87 -1.49 -4.12
N LEU A 207 12.51 -0.85 -5.23
CA LEU A 207 11.36 -1.32 -6.00
C LEU A 207 11.71 -2.67 -6.65
N PRO A 208 10.71 -3.50 -6.99
CA PRO A 208 10.91 -4.66 -7.84
C PRO A 208 11.63 -4.30 -9.14
N SER A 209 12.45 -5.22 -9.66
CA SER A 209 13.34 -4.98 -10.81
C SER A 209 12.62 -4.45 -12.05
N TYR A 210 11.44 -4.97 -12.37
CA TYR A 210 10.63 -4.51 -13.53
C TYR A 210 10.13 -3.06 -13.41
N LEU A 211 10.18 -2.47 -12.19
CA LEU A 211 9.84 -1.08 -11.90
C LEU A 211 11.09 -0.19 -11.73
N ASN A 212 12.28 -0.77 -11.64
CA ASN A 212 13.53 -0.04 -11.42
C ASN A 212 14.05 0.65 -12.68
N ASP A 213 13.68 0.18 -13.88
CA ASP A 213 14.22 0.65 -15.17
C ASP A 213 13.42 1.81 -15.81
N TYR A 214 12.43 2.38 -15.11
CA TYR A 214 11.69 3.58 -15.56
C TYR A 214 12.25 4.89 -14.92
N ASP A 215 12.49 5.88 -15.79
CA ASP A 215 13.67 6.76 -15.91
C ASP A 215 13.72 8.12 -15.12
N ALA A 216 14.95 8.66 -15.07
CA ALA A 216 15.50 10.04 -15.06
C ALA A 216 15.17 11.11 -14.01
N ASN A 217 13.94 11.22 -13.50
CA ASN A 217 13.59 12.25 -12.51
C ASN A 217 13.27 11.60 -11.18
N LYS A 218 14.29 10.99 -10.57
CA LYS A 218 14.15 10.18 -9.37
C LYS A 218 13.51 10.98 -8.22
N VAL A 219 12.20 10.83 -8.09
CA VAL A 219 11.45 11.26 -6.91
C VAL A 219 12.07 10.52 -5.72
N CYS A 220 12.59 11.28 -4.76
CA CYS A 220 13.21 10.80 -3.52
C CYS A 220 14.61 10.14 -3.63
N SER A 221 15.43 10.45 -4.66
CA SER A 221 16.85 10.04 -4.71
C SER A 221 17.85 11.07 -4.21
#